data_AF-A0A6G3PSY7-F1
#
_entry.id   AF-A0A6G3PSY7-F1
#
_cell.length_a   1.000
_cell.length_b   1.000
_cell.length_c   1.000
_cell.angle_alpha   90.00
_cell.angle_beta   90.00
_cell.angle_gamma   90.00
#
_symmetry.space_group_name_H-M   'P 1'
#
loop_
_entity.id
_entity.type
_entity.pdbx_description
1 polymer ?
#
loop_
_entity_poly.entity_id
_entity_poly.type
_entity_poly.pdbx_seq_one_letter_code
_entity_poly.pdbx_strand_id
1 'polypeptide(L)'
;MITCVVRYTIDPKKIAAFERFGRRWMELVQAHGGTHHGYFLPAEGASDEALALFSFPSLAAYEEYRGLFGRDPEFIAADRIRDESGCVLRYERTFMRPLLPGDLAPDGGTPQDTSPRPTTETP
;
A
#
# COMPACT_ATOMS: atom_id res chain seq x y z
N MET A 1 -3.49 -10.12 6.19
CA MET A 1 -3.13 -8.85 5.52
C MET A 1 -4.28 -8.40 4.64
N ILE A 2 -4.56 -7.11 4.61
CA ILE A 2 -5.53 -6.46 3.72
C ILE A 2 -4.86 -5.29 3.01
N THR A 3 -5.33 -4.94 1.82
CA THR A 3 -4.91 -3.74 1.09
C THR A 3 -6.09 -2.80 0.95
N CYS A 4 -5.94 -1.58 1.45
CA CYS A 4 -6.83 -0.48 1.13
C CYS A 4 -6.43 0.07 -0.23
N VAL A 5 -7.37 0.07 -1.16
CA VAL A 5 -7.25 0.69 -2.48
C VAL A 5 -8.09 1.94 -2.46
N VAL A 6 -7.44 3.09 -2.62
CA VAL A 6 -8.12 4.38 -2.72
C VAL A 6 -8.03 4.85 -4.15
N ARG A 7 -9.18 5.00 -4.82
CA ARG A 7 -9.26 5.63 -6.13
C ARG A 7 -9.65 7.09 -5.96
N TYR A 8 -8.89 7.96 -6.59
CA TYR A 8 -9.09 9.39 -6.58
C TYR A 8 -9.41 9.88 -7.99
N THR A 9 -10.40 10.75 -8.09
CA THR A 9 -10.48 11.73 -9.17
C THR A 9 -9.83 13.02 -8.67
N ILE A 10 -8.81 13.50 -9.36
CA ILE A 10 -8.02 14.66 -8.98
C ILE A 10 -8.16 15.80 -9.99
N ASP A 11 -7.87 17.03 -9.59
CA ASP A 11 -7.76 18.15 -10.53
C ASP A 11 -6.42 18.06 -11.29
N PRO A 12 -6.42 17.87 -12.63
CA PRO A 12 -5.19 17.73 -13.41
C PRO A 12 -4.27 18.96 -13.32
N LYS A 13 -4.80 20.13 -12.98
CA LYS A 13 -4.02 21.37 -12.81
C LYS A 13 -3.34 21.45 -11.45
N LYS A 14 -3.65 20.53 -10.52
CA LYS A 14 -3.18 20.57 -9.13
C LYS A 14 -2.43 19.30 -8.72
N ILE A 15 -1.84 18.60 -9.69
CA ILE A 15 -1.03 17.39 -9.46
C ILE A 15 0.07 17.63 -8.42
N ALA A 16 0.79 18.75 -8.48
CA ALA A 16 1.83 19.06 -7.49
C ALA A 16 1.30 19.15 -6.05
N ALA A 17 0.07 19.64 -5.87
CA ALA A 17 -0.58 19.67 -4.56
C ALA A 17 -1.02 18.26 -4.13
N PHE A 18 -1.52 17.45 -5.06
CA PHE A 18 -1.85 16.05 -4.80
C PHE A 18 -0.63 15.22 -4.42
N GLU A 19 0.53 15.45 -5.05
CA GLU A 19 1.77 14.77 -4.65
C GLU A 19 2.22 15.14 -3.24
N ARG A 20 2.09 16.42 -2.84
CA ARG A 20 2.39 16.85 -1.47
C ARG A 20 1.48 16.16 -0.46
N PHE A 21 0.20 16.06 -0.79
CA PHE A 21 -0.78 15.30 -0.02
C PHE A 21 -0.38 13.81 0.06
N GLY A 22 -0.08 13.17 -1.07
CA GLY A 22 0.31 11.77 -1.12
C GLY A 22 1.58 11.46 -0.33
N ARG A 23 2.61 12.31 -0.41
CA ARG A 23 3.85 12.16 0.38
C ARG A 23 3.57 12.15 1.88
N ARG A 24 2.70 13.04 2.36
CA ARG A 24 2.30 13.06 3.79
C ARG A 24 1.55 11.80 4.20
N TRP A 25 0.64 11.30 3.37
CA TRP A 25 -0.06 10.05 3.67
C TRP A 25 0.86 8.83 3.65
N MET A 26 1.87 8.80 2.77
CA MET A 26 2.89 7.74 2.78
C MET A 26 3.66 7.70 4.10
N GLU A 27 4.09 8.86 4.60
CA GLU A 27 4.77 9.02 5.89
C GLU A 27 3.87 8.52 7.05
N LEU A 28 2.61 8.96 7.08
CA LEU A 28 1.66 8.59 8.14
C LEU A 28 1.33 7.10 8.14
N VAL A 29 1.11 6.49 6.98
CA VAL A 29 0.85 5.05 6.88
C VAL A 29 2.03 4.24 7.41
N GLN A 30 3.25 4.59 7.01
CA GLN A 30 4.46 3.91 7.49
C GLN A 30 4.67 4.07 9.00
N ALA A 31 4.47 5.27 9.53
CA ALA A 31 4.61 5.56 10.96
C ALA A 31 3.63 4.76 11.84
N HIS A 32 2.46 4.39 11.29
CA HIS A 32 1.40 3.69 12.01
C HIS A 32 1.31 2.20 11.66
N GLY A 33 2.43 1.59 11.22
CA GLY A 33 2.54 0.15 11.02
C GLY A 33 1.87 -0.39 9.75
N GLY A 34 1.50 0.49 8.83
CA GLY A 34 1.06 0.13 7.48
C GLY A 34 2.21 0.13 6.48
N THR A 35 2.06 -0.64 5.41
CA THR A 35 2.99 -0.64 4.27
C THR A 35 2.36 0.11 3.12
N HIS A 36 2.95 1.23 2.70
CA HIS A 36 2.47 1.97 1.54
C HIS A 36 3.10 1.42 0.25
N HIS A 37 2.29 1.07 -0.74
CA HIS A 37 2.73 0.50 -2.03
C HIS A 37 2.95 1.56 -3.12
N GLY A 38 2.45 2.76 -2.89
CA GLY A 38 2.68 3.91 -3.74
C GLY A 38 1.41 4.67 -4.08
N TYR A 39 1.61 5.90 -4.53
CA TYR A 39 0.61 6.65 -5.27
C TYR A 39 0.91 6.48 -6.76
N PHE A 40 -0.07 6.03 -7.52
CA PHE A 40 -0.01 5.89 -8.97
C PHE A 40 -0.77 7.08 -9.57
N LEU A 41 -0.04 7.99 -10.19
CA LEU A 41 -0.56 9.24 -10.73
C LEU A 41 -0.83 9.12 -12.24
N PRO A 42 -1.61 10.05 -12.82
CA PRO A 42 -1.79 10.13 -14.27
C PRO A 42 -0.45 10.18 -15.01
N ALA A 43 -0.31 9.35 -16.04
CA ALA A 43 0.80 9.37 -16.98
C ALA A 43 0.29 9.23 -18.42
N GLU A 44 -0.19 8.05 -18.78
CA GLU A 44 -0.86 7.78 -20.05
C GLU A 44 -2.28 7.26 -19.78
N GLY A 45 -3.29 7.82 -20.45
CA GLY A 45 -4.71 7.52 -20.22
C GLY A 45 -5.45 8.67 -19.55
N ALA A 46 -6.22 8.38 -18.50
CA ALA A 46 -7.02 9.38 -17.78
C ALA A 46 -6.11 10.38 -17.04
N SER A 47 -6.27 11.67 -17.35
CA SER A 47 -5.45 12.75 -16.78
C SER A 47 -5.80 13.11 -15.33
N ASP A 48 -6.90 12.56 -14.83
CA ASP A 48 -7.52 12.90 -13.55
C ASP A 48 -7.69 11.69 -12.62
N GLU A 49 -7.23 10.50 -13.00
CA GLU A 49 -7.30 9.31 -12.14
C GLU A 49 -5.98 9.05 -11.41
N ALA A 50 -6.06 8.89 -10.09
CA ALA A 50 -4.94 8.44 -9.27
C ALA A 50 -5.36 7.32 -8.31
N LEU A 51 -4.40 6.46 -7.95
CA LEU A 51 -4.61 5.36 -7.01
C LEU A 51 -3.61 5.46 -5.85
N ALA A 52 -4.05 5.15 -4.64
CA ALA A 52 -3.17 4.86 -3.52
C ALA A 52 -3.44 3.46 -3.01
N LEU A 53 -2.39 2.67 -2.85
CA LEU A 53 -2.49 1.33 -2.30
C LEU A 53 -1.62 1.25 -1.05
N PHE A 54 -2.19 0.75 0.04
CA PHE A 54 -1.45 0.47 1.26
C PHE A 54 -2.04 -0.71 2.00
N SER A 55 -1.20 -1.48 2.68
CA SER A 55 -1.59 -2.68 3.42
C SER A 55 -1.44 -2.55 4.91
N PHE A 56 -2.33 -3.24 5.62
CA PHE A 56 -2.27 -3.47 7.06
C PHE A 56 -2.36 -4.98 7.37
N PRO A 57 -1.86 -5.44 8.52
CA PRO A 57 -1.95 -6.84 8.92
C PRO A 57 -3.40 -7.39 8.94
N SER A 58 -4.36 -6.57 9.36
CA SER A 58 -5.78 -6.91 9.48
C SER A 58 -6.68 -5.67 9.32
N LEU A 59 -8.00 -5.89 9.21
CA LEU A 59 -8.97 -4.79 9.21
C LEU A 59 -8.99 -4.04 10.55
N ALA A 60 -8.83 -4.75 11.67
CA ALA A 60 -8.73 -4.14 13.00
C ALA A 60 -7.54 -3.17 13.10
N ALA A 61 -6.36 -3.55 12.61
CA ALA A 61 -5.19 -2.66 12.59
C ALA A 61 -5.43 -1.40 11.73
N TYR A 62 -6.15 -1.54 10.62
CA TYR A 62 -6.56 -0.40 9.81
C TYR A 62 -7.59 0.49 10.54
N GLU A 63 -8.53 -0.08 11.30
CA GLU A 63 -9.53 0.67 12.06
C GLU A 63 -8.90 1.48 13.19
N GLU A 64 -7.89 0.95 13.87
CA GLU A 64 -7.08 1.68 14.85
C GLU A 64 -6.39 2.88 14.21
N TYR A 65 -5.69 2.66 13.09
CA TYR A 65 -5.09 3.74 12.29
C TYR A 65 -6.12 4.79 11.87
N ARG A 66 -7.30 4.36 11.40
CA ARG A 66 -8.39 5.25 11.01
C ARG A 66 -8.97 6.03 12.19
N GLY A 67 -8.87 5.50 13.41
CA GLY A 67 -9.29 6.17 14.64
C GLY A 67 -8.56 7.50 14.90
N LEU A 68 -7.40 7.71 14.28
CA LEU A 68 -6.60 8.93 14.39
C LEU A 68 -7.10 10.06 13.49
N PHE A 69 -7.91 9.75 12.48
CA PHE A 69 -8.36 10.73 11.50
C PHE A 69 -9.19 11.82 12.19
N GLY A 70 -8.83 13.09 11.95
CA GLY A 70 -9.49 14.23 12.58
C GLY A 70 -9.20 14.41 14.08
N ARG A 71 -8.35 13.58 14.68
CA ARG A 71 -7.93 13.70 16.09
C ARG A 71 -6.46 14.02 16.21
N ASP A 72 -5.62 13.32 15.45
CA ASP A 72 -4.19 13.51 15.45
C ASP A 72 -3.81 14.76 14.63
N PRO A 73 -2.96 15.66 15.17
CA PRO A 73 -2.54 16.87 14.47
C PRO A 73 -1.89 16.64 13.11
N GLU A 74 -1.12 15.55 12.94
CA GLU A 74 -0.44 15.26 11.68
C GLU A 74 -1.43 14.81 10.60
N PHE A 75 -2.45 14.04 10.98
CA PHE A 75 -3.53 13.64 10.06
C PHE A 75 -4.39 14.83 9.65
N ILE A 76 -4.73 15.71 10.61
CA ILE A 76 -5.45 16.96 10.33
C ILE A 76 -4.64 17.84 9.37
N ALA A 77 -3.34 17.96 9.58
CA ALA A 77 -2.47 18.72 8.69
C ALA A 77 -2.39 18.12 7.27
N ALA A 78 -2.38 16.79 7.16
CA ALA A 78 -2.41 16.10 5.86
C ALA A 78 -3.73 16.33 5.11
N ASP A 79 -4.87 16.21 5.80
CA ASP A 79 -6.20 16.49 5.23
C ASP A 79 -6.33 17.96 4.78
N ARG A 80 -5.76 18.89 5.55
CA ARG A 80 -5.77 20.31 5.23
C ARG A 80 -5.10 20.63 3.88
N ILE A 81 -4.06 19.88 3.48
CA ILE A 81 -3.44 20.04 2.15
C ILE A 81 -4.47 19.80 1.05
N ARG A 82 -5.29 18.75 1.19
CA ARG A 82 -6.36 18.44 0.23
C ARG A 82 -7.42 19.53 0.25
N ASP A 83 -7.88 19.93 1.43
CA ASP A 83 -9.02 20.83 1.58
C ASP A 83 -8.69 22.25 1.10
N GLU A 84 -7.50 22.76 1.41
CA GLU A 84 -7.05 24.08 0.94
C GLU A 84 -6.72 24.10 -0.56
N SER A 85 -6.14 23.03 -1.10
CA SER A 85 -5.79 23.01 -2.52
C SER A 85 -6.99 22.66 -3.39
N GLY A 86 -7.95 21.87 -2.89
CA GLY A 86 -9.00 21.27 -3.70
C GLY A 86 -8.45 20.36 -4.79
N CYS A 87 -7.34 19.65 -4.51
CA CYS A 87 -6.69 18.77 -5.48
C CYS A 87 -7.43 17.44 -5.71
N VAL A 88 -8.26 17.00 -4.76
CA VAL A 88 -9.10 15.80 -4.86
C VAL A 88 -10.55 16.21 -5.05
N LEU A 89 -11.15 15.74 -6.13
CA LEU A 89 -12.56 16.01 -6.49
C LEU A 89 -13.49 14.91 -5.98
N ARG A 90 -13.04 13.66 -6.07
CA ARG A 90 -13.76 12.48 -5.57
C ARG A 90 -12.77 11.46 -5.09
N TYR A 91 -13.15 10.67 -4.10
CA TYR A 91 -12.43 9.45 -3.78
C TYR A 91 -13.36 8.33 -3.35
N GLU A 92 -12.94 7.09 -3.58
CA GLU A 92 -13.59 5.89 -3.10
C GLU A 92 -12.54 4.95 -2.49
N ARG A 93 -12.96 4.16 -1.49
CA ARG A 93 -12.09 3.23 -0.79
C ARG A 93 -12.67 1.83 -0.84
N THR A 94 -11.82 0.86 -1.17
CA THR A 94 -12.17 -0.56 -1.20
C THR A 94 -11.07 -1.35 -0.49
N PHE A 95 -11.44 -2.48 0.12
CA PHE A 95 -10.50 -3.40 0.75
C PHE A 95 -10.37 -4.65 -0.10
N MET A 96 -9.14 -5.06 -0.36
CA MET A 96 -8.82 -6.22 -1.19
C MET A 96 -7.84 -7.13 -0.47
N ARG A 97 -7.91 -8.43 -0.76
CA ARG A 97 -6.88 -9.38 -0.37
C ARG A 97 -5.73 -9.28 -1.38
N PRO A 98 -4.52 -8.91 -0.97
CA PRO A 98 -3.40 -8.82 -1.90
C PRO A 98 -2.84 -10.21 -2.27
N LEU A 99 -2.23 -10.27 -3.45
CA LEU A 99 -1.29 -11.30 -3.88
C LEU A 99 -0.05 -10.55 -4.38
N LEU A 100 1.01 -10.51 -3.56
CA LEU A 100 2.21 -9.70 -3.82
C LEU A 100 3.38 -10.61 -4.22
N PRO A 101 4.44 -10.05 -4.85
CA PRO A 101 5.62 -10.84 -5.22
C PRO A 101 6.26 -11.60 -4.05
N GLY A 102 6.14 -11.10 -2.81
CA GLY A 102 6.62 -11.81 -1.61
C GLY A 102 5.85 -13.08 -1.27
N ASP A 103 4.65 -13.26 -1.81
CA ASP A 103 3.80 -14.44 -1.61
C ASP A 103 4.13 -15.56 -2.62
N LEU A 104 5.01 -15.30 -3.59
CA LEU A 104 5.42 -16.25 -4.64
C LEU A 104 6.40 -17.33 -4.13
N ALA A 105 6.41 -17.66 -2.84
CA ALA A 105 7.25 -18.74 -2.33
C ALA A 105 7.02 -20.00 -3.18
N PRO A 106 8.10 -20.70 -3.59
CA PRO A 106 7.92 -21.91 -4.39
C PRO A 106 7.18 -22.93 -3.53
N ASP A 107 6.08 -23.46 -4.06
CA ASP A 107 5.43 -24.64 -3.49
C ASP A 107 6.51 -25.68 -3.17
N GLY A 108 6.55 -26.14 -1.92
CA GLY A 108 7.61 -26.99 -1.39
C GLY A 108 7.76 -28.35 -2.10
N GLY A 109 8.54 -28.40 -3.17
CA GLY A 109 9.25 -29.61 -3.64
C GLY A 109 10.75 -29.39 -3.43
N THR A 110 11.52 -30.24 -2.76
CA THR A 110 11.42 -31.68 -2.48
C THR A 110 12.29 -31.93 -1.22
N PRO A 111 12.01 -32.92 -0.35
CA PRO A 111 12.99 -33.33 0.64
C PRO A 111 14.24 -33.80 -0.11
N GLN A 112 15.40 -33.17 0.14
CA GLN A 112 16.66 -33.76 -0.26
C GLN A 112 16.80 -35.07 0.52
N ASP A 113 16.56 -36.19 -0.18
CA ASP A 113 16.98 -37.51 0.27
C ASP A 113 18.49 -37.49 0.45
N THR A 114 18.90 -37.30 1.71
CA THR A 114 20.27 -37.38 2.17
C THR A 114 20.57 -38.81 2.61
N SER A 115 20.19 -39.80 1.80
CA SER A 115 20.69 -41.16 1.97
C SER A 115 22.13 -41.23 1.45
N PRO A 116 23.12 -41.58 2.29
CA PRO A 116 24.49 -41.76 1.83
C PRO A 116 24.57 -42.98 0.89
N ARG A 117 25.18 -42.80 -0.28
CA ARG A 117 25.53 -43.90 -1.20
C ARG A 117 26.43 -44.90 -0.47
N PRO A 118 26.13 -46.20 -0.49
CA PRO A 118 27.07 -47.20 0.01
C PRO A 118 28.29 -47.24 -0.90
N THR A 119 29.46 -46.98 -0.32
CA THR A 119 30.76 -47.18 -0.96
C THR A 119 31.02 -48.68 -1.05
N THR A 120 30.92 -49.25 -2.24
CA THR A 120 31.38 -50.62 -2.48
C THR A 120 32.91 -50.60 -2.55
N GLU A 121 33.56 -50.85 -1.42
CA GLU A 121 34.90 -51.43 -1.39
C GLU A 121 34.78 -52.91 -1.74
N THR A 122 35.53 -53.36 -2.75
CA THR A 122 35.86 -54.77 -2.94
C THR A 122 37.37 -54.87 -3.23
N PRO A 123 38.08 -55.80 -2.57
CA PRO A 123 39.55 -55.95 -2.67
C PRO A 123 40.04 -56.54 -3.99
#